data_AF-A0AAW2STN1-F1
#
_entry.id   AF-A0AAW2STN1-F1
#
_cell.length_a   1.000
_cell.length_b   1.000
_cell.length_c   1.000
_cell.angle_alpha   90.00
_cell.angle_beta   90.00
_cell.angle_gamma   90.00
#
_symmetry.space_group_name_H-M   'P 1'
#
loop_
_entity.id
_entity.type
_entity.pdbx_description
1 polymer ?
#
loop_
_entity_poly.entity_id
_entity_poly.type
_entity_poly.pdbx_seq_one_letter_code
_entity_poly.pdbx_strand_id
1 'polypeptide(L)'
;MTTPSPNDDNLYFVNVDDRQSEEEEAIDAWLPITASRNAKWWYSAFHNVTAMVGAGVLSLPYAMSELGWGPGVTVLVISWIITLYTLWQMVEMHEMVPGKRFNRYHELGQHAFGEKLGLWIVVPQQLVVEVGVDIVYMVTGGKSLKKFHDIICTDCKEIKLTYFIMIFASVHFVLSHLPNINSISGVSLAAAVMSLRYMPSI
;
A
#
# COMPACT_ATOMS: atom_id res chain seq x y z
N MET A 1 24.20 40.11 -36.81
CA MET A 1 23.78 38.82 -36.24
C MET A 1 24.49 38.66 -34.91
N THR A 2 23.84 39.10 -33.84
CA THR A 2 24.30 38.87 -32.46
C THR A 2 23.98 37.42 -32.10
N THR A 3 25.00 36.66 -31.77
CA THR A 3 24.87 35.31 -31.20
C THR A 3 24.15 35.39 -29.85
N PRO A 4 23.15 34.53 -29.55
CA PRO A 4 22.55 34.48 -28.21
C PRO A 4 23.61 34.07 -27.17
N SER A 5 23.60 34.73 -26.02
CA SER A 5 24.46 34.42 -24.87
C SER A 5 24.09 33.05 -24.30
N PRO A 6 25.03 32.10 -24.09
CA PRO A 6 24.72 30.73 -23.64
C PRO A 6 24.29 30.60 -22.17
N ASN A 7 24.13 31.70 -21.42
CA ASN A 7 24.05 31.67 -19.96
C ASN A 7 22.66 31.98 -19.37
N ASP A 8 21.79 32.65 -20.11
CA ASP A 8 20.49 33.07 -19.58
C ASP A 8 19.50 31.91 -19.55
N ASP A 9 19.41 31.13 -20.64
CA ASP A 9 18.53 29.97 -20.73
C ASP A 9 18.85 28.92 -19.64
N ASN A 10 20.13 28.59 -19.44
CA ASN A 10 20.56 27.63 -18.42
C ASN A 10 20.23 28.10 -17.00
N LEU A 11 20.34 29.40 -16.72
CA LEU A 11 19.99 29.97 -15.42
C LEU A 11 18.47 29.95 -15.20
N TYR A 12 17.66 30.23 -16.23
CA TYR A 12 16.21 30.12 -16.15
C TYR A 12 15.76 28.67 -15.91
N PHE A 13 16.35 27.68 -16.59
CA PHE A 13 16.03 26.27 -16.38
C PHE A 13 16.37 25.78 -14.97
N VAL A 14 17.55 26.11 -14.45
CA VAL A 14 17.96 25.75 -13.07
C VAL A 14 17.01 26.36 -12.04
N ASN A 15 16.70 27.66 -12.15
CA ASN A 15 15.76 28.32 -11.23
C ASN A 15 14.31 27.81 -11.34
N VAL A 16 13.91 27.21 -12.46
CA VAL A 16 12.58 26.59 -12.61
C VAL A 16 12.56 25.21 -11.95
N ASP A 17 13.59 24.39 -12.17
CA ASP A 17 13.72 23.07 -11.55
C ASP A 17 13.84 23.17 -10.02
N ASP A 18 14.65 24.11 -9.52
CA ASP A 18 14.81 24.38 -8.08
C ASP A 18 13.46 24.75 -7.45
N ARG A 19 12.70 25.68 -8.05
CA ARG A 19 11.37 26.08 -7.54
C ARG A 19 10.35 24.94 -7.57
N GLN A 20 10.37 24.11 -8.61
CA GLN A 20 9.49 22.94 -8.69
C GLN A 20 9.85 21.91 -7.60
N SER A 21 11.14 21.72 -7.32
CA SER A 21 11.60 20.83 -6.24
C SER A 21 11.19 21.32 -4.85
N GLU A 22 11.29 22.63 -4.59
CA GLU A 22 10.86 23.24 -3.32
C GLU A 22 9.34 23.13 -3.11
N GLU A 23 8.55 23.32 -4.17
CA GLU A 23 7.10 23.14 -4.13
C GLU A 23 6.71 21.68 -3.88
N GLU A 24 7.38 20.72 -4.53
CA GLU A 24 7.19 19.29 -4.30
C GLU A 24 7.53 18.89 -2.84
N GLU A 25 8.65 19.39 -2.31
CA GLU A 25 9.04 19.17 -0.91
C GLU A 25 8.04 19.78 0.08
N ALA A 26 7.50 20.97 -0.22
CA ALA A 26 6.49 21.62 0.62
C ALA A 26 5.16 20.86 0.61
N ILE A 27 4.75 20.31 -0.54
CA ILE A 27 3.56 19.45 -0.64
C ILE A 27 3.76 18.17 0.16
N ASP A 28 4.91 17.51 0.03
CA ASP A 28 5.23 16.30 0.78
C ASP A 28 5.33 16.57 2.29
N ALA A 29 5.82 17.73 2.71
CA ALA A 29 5.85 18.13 4.11
C ALA A 29 4.44 18.40 4.68
N TRP A 30 3.50 18.84 3.84
CA TRP A 30 2.12 19.12 4.23
C TRP A 30 1.22 17.89 4.27
N LEU A 31 1.53 16.85 3.49
CA LEU A 31 0.74 15.62 3.43
C LEU A 31 0.83 14.82 4.76
N PRO A 32 -0.29 14.51 5.43
CA PRO A 32 -0.29 13.83 6.74
C PRO A 32 0.44 12.49 6.77
N ILE A 33 0.55 11.81 5.62
CA ILE A 33 1.22 10.51 5.46
C ILE A 33 2.76 10.63 5.42
N THR A 34 3.29 11.78 5.03
CA THR A 34 4.74 12.07 4.89
C THR A 34 5.24 13.10 5.91
N ALA A 35 4.34 13.81 6.59
CA ALA A 35 4.63 14.86 7.58
C ALA A 35 5.39 14.38 8.84
N SER A 36 5.38 13.07 9.14
CA SER A 36 6.08 12.48 10.29
C SER A 36 7.17 11.50 9.84
N ARG A 37 8.43 11.95 9.82
CA ARG A 37 9.59 11.13 9.41
C ARG A 37 10.33 10.44 10.57
N ASN A 38 9.71 10.29 11.73
CA ASN A 38 10.33 9.65 12.92
C ASN A 38 10.20 8.11 12.96
N ALA A 39 9.91 7.45 11.84
CA ALA A 39 9.74 5.99 11.78
C ALA A 39 11.10 5.27 11.69
N LYS A 40 11.34 4.32 12.59
CA LYS A 40 12.53 3.45 12.54
C LYS A 40 12.32 2.31 11.52
N TRP A 41 13.40 1.78 10.94
CA TRP A 41 13.35 0.77 9.86
C TRP A 41 12.51 -0.46 10.20
N TRP A 42 12.53 -0.89 11.47
CA TRP A 42 11.74 -2.04 11.93
C TRP A 42 10.24 -1.77 11.92
N TYR A 43 9.78 -0.55 12.22
CA TYR A 43 8.34 -0.22 12.11
C TYR A 43 7.88 -0.37 10.66
N SER A 44 8.65 0.13 9.69
CA SER A 44 8.35 -0.04 8.27
C SER A 44 8.32 -1.51 7.86
N ALA A 45 9.30 -2.31 8.31
CA ALA A 45 9.32 -3.75 8.06
C ALA A 45 8.08 -4.46 8.63
N PHE A 46 7.69 -4.17 9.88
CA PHE A 46 6.51 -4.76 10.50
C PHE A 46 5.21 -4.34 9.82
N HIS A 47 5.08 -3.08 9.40
CA HIS A 47 3.92 -2.61 8.66
C HIS A 47 3.79 -3.32 7.30
N ASN A 48 4.91 -3.46 6.57
CA ASN A 48 4.93 -4.19 5.30
C ASN A 48 4.54 -5.66 5.47
N VAL A 49 5.12 -6.34 6.46
CA VAL A 49 4.78 -7.74 6.75
C VAL A 49 3.30 -7.87 7.13
N THR A 50 2.78 -6.99 7.98
CA THR A 50 1.38 -7.02 8.41
C THR A 50 0.42 -6.78 7.23
N ALA A 51 0.77 -5.86 6.33
CA ALA A 51 0.00 -5.62 5.11
C ALA A 51 -0.02 -6.85 4.19
N MET A 52 1.10 -7.56 4.06
CA MET A 52 1.19 -8.78 3.23
C MET A 52 0.53 -10.01 3.87
N VAL A 53 0.62 -10.15 5.19
CA VAL A 53 0.06 -11.29 5.95
C VAL A 53 -1.48 -11.28 5.99
N GLY A 54 -2.12 -10.17 5.59
CA GLY A 54 -3.58 -10.04 5.50
C GLY A 54 -4.22 -10.91 4.41
N ALA A 55 -4.83 -10.27 3.40
CA ALA A 55 -5.69 -10.96 2.44
C ALA A 55 -4.97 -12.05 1.63
N GLY A 56 -3.66 -11.90 1.40
CA GLY A 56 -2.86 -12.88 0.65
C GLY A 56 -2.73 -14.22 1.37
N VAL A 57 -2.38 -14.21 2.66
CA VAL A 57 -2.13 -15.46 3.40
C VAL A 57 -3.42 -16.21 3.73
N LEU A 58 -4.55 -15.52 3.90
CA LEU A 58 -5.83 -16.19 4.17
C LEU A 58 -6.32 -17.05 2.99
N SER A 59 -5.94 -16.72 1.76
CA SER A 59 -6.30 -17.48 0.55
C SER A 59 -5.26 -18.54 0.16
N LEU A 60 -4.04 -18.43 0.69
CA LEU A 60 -2.91 -19.27 0.33
C LEU A 60 -3.11 -20.76 0.70
N PRO A 61 -3.65 -21.16 1.87
CA PRO A 61 -3.93 -22.56 2.17
C PRO A 61 -4.91 -23.21 1.19
N TYR A 62 -5.93 -22.45 0.75
CA TYR A 62 -6.91 -22.92 -0.22
C TYR A 62 -6.28 -23.08 -1.62
N ALA A 63 -5.46 -22.12 -2.05
CA ALA A 63 -4.73 -22.26 -3.31
C ALA A 63 -3.75 -23.45 -3.28
N MET A 64 -3.05 -23.64 -2.15
CA MET A 64 -2.13 -24.77 -1.95
C MET A 64 -2.86 -26.13 -1.94
N SER A 65 -4.10 -26.21 -1.45
CA SER A 65 -4.87 -27.45 -1.49
C SER A 65 -5.31 -27.83 -2.91
N GLU A 66 -5.58 -26.84 -3.77
CA GLU A 66 -5.97 -27.07 -5.17
C GLU A 66 -4.76 -27.38 -6.08
N LEU A 67 -3.64 -26.68 -5.89
CA LEU A 67 -2.40 -26.84 -6.68
C LEU A 67 -1.53 -28.03 -6.23
N GLY A 68 -1.69 -28.49 -4.99
CA GLY A 68 -0.84 -29.49 -4.36
C GLY A 68 0.53 -28.94 -3.94
N TRP A 69 1.24 -29.70 -3.10
CA TRP A 69 2.48 -29.26 -2.47
C TRP A 69 3.62 -28.94 -3.46
N GLY A 70 3.88 -29.80 -4.44
CA GLY A 70 4.98 -29.61 -5.40
C GLY A 70 4.85 -28.34 -6.25
N PRO A 71 3.77 -28.22 -7.06
CA PRO A 71 3.52 -27.03 -7.86
C PRO A 71 3.32 -25.77 -6.99
N GLY A 72 2.59 -25.89 -5.88
CA GLY A 72 2.35 -24.78 -4.96
C GLY A 72 3.64 -24.20 -4.38
N VAL A 73 4.51 -25.03 -3.80
CA VAL A 73 5.82 -24.57 -3.26
C VAL A 73 6.69 -23.98 -4.37
N THR A 74 6.70 -24.58 -5.56
CA THR A 74 7.49 -24.06 -6.69
C THR A 74 7.07 -22.64 -7.06
N VAL A 75 5.76 -22.39 -7.20
CA VAL A 75 5.22 -21.05 -7.50
C VAL A 75 5.54 -20.06 -6.38
N LEU A 76 5.45 -20.48 -5.11
CA LEU A 76 5.81 -19.61 -3.98
C LEU A 76 7.29 -19.21 -3.99
N VAL A 77 8.20 -20.14 -4.28
CA VAL A 77 9.63 -19.85 -4.38
C VAL A 77 9.92 -18.92 -5.54
N ILE A 78 9.32 -19.15 -6.72
CA ILE A 78 9.48 -18.28 -7.88
C ILE A 78 8.95 -16.88 -7.56
N SER A 79 7.74 -16.78 -6.99
CA SER A 79 7.16 -15.50 -6.59
C SER A 79 8.07 -14.77 -5.60
N TRP A 80 8.65 -15.48 -4.63
CA TRP A 80 9.56 -14.89 -3.64
C TRP A 80 10.83 -14.32 -4.30
N ILE A 81 11.45 -15.06 -5.24
CA ILE A 81 12.61 -14.57 -5.99
C ILE A 81 12.25 -13.32 -6.79
N ILE A 82 11.11 -13.33 -7.49
CA ILE A 82 10.64 -12.18 -8.25
C ILE A 82 10.41 -10.99 -7.33
N THR A 83 9.77 -11.17 -6.17
CA THR A 83 9.54 -10.10 -5.19
C THR A 83 10.85 -9.52 -4.64
N LEU A 84 11.85 -10.34 -4.34
CA LEU A 84 13.15 -9.83 -3.89
C LEU A 84 13.85 -9.03 -5.00
N TYR A 85 13.78 -9.52 -6.24
CA TYR A 85 14.34 -8.83 -7.39
C TYR A 85 13.66 -7.48 -7.64
N THR A 86 12.33 -7.41 -7.56
CA THR A 86 11.60 -6.16 -7.74
C THR A 86 11.85 -5.19 -6.60
N LEU A 87 11.94 -5.66 -5.34
CA LEU A 87 12.31 -4.82 -4.20
C LEU A 87 13.70 -4.21 -4.38
N TRP A 88 14.67 -5.01 -4.83
CA TRP A 88 16.01 -4.53 -5.13
C TRP A 88 15.98 -3.44 -6.21
N GLN A 89 15.25 -3.67 -7.31
CA GLN A 89 15.09 -2.69 -8.38
C GLN A 89 14.44 -1.40 -7.89
N MET A 90 13.40 -1.48 -7.05
CA MET A 90 12.75 -0.28 -6.52
C MET A 90 13.69 0.54 -5.64
N VAL A 91 14.53 -0.10 -4.82
CA VAL A 91 15.53 0.60 -4.00
C VAL A 91 16.54 1.34 -4.87
N GLU A 92 17.04 0.70 -5.92
CA GLU A 92 18.00 1.34 -6.83
C GLU A 92 17.35 2.49 -7.61
N MET A 93 16.13 2.29 -8.11
CA MET A 93 15.42 3.31 -8.89
C MET A 93 15.03 4.53 -8.05
N HIS A 94 14.80 4.33 -6.76
CA HIS A 94 14.35 5.36 -5.84
C HIS A 94 15.39 6.50 -5.64
N GLU A 95 16.67 6.22 -5.85
CA GLU A 95 17.78 7.19 -5.87
C GLU A 95 18.60 7.12 -7.18
N MET A 96 17.96 6.82 -8.31
CA MET A 96 18.65 6.65 -9.60
C MET A 96 19.37 7.91 -10.11
N VAL A 97 19.01 9.10 -9.62
CA VAL A 97 19.69 10.37 -9.90
C VAL A 97 20.26 10.92 -8.60
N PRO A 98 21.59 11.16 -8.50
CA PRO A 98 22.19 11.76 -7.31
C PRO A 98 21.52 13.10 -6.97
N GLY A 99 20.93 13.19 -5.78
CA GLY A 99 20.27 14.41 -5.28
C GLY A 99 18.75 14.47 -5.49
N LYS A 100 18.14 13.56 -6.26
CA LYS A 100 16.67 13.49 -6.41
C LYS A 100 16.14 12.13 -5.93
N ARG A 101 15.24 12.18 -4.96
CA ARG A 101 14.61 11.01 -4.35
C ARG A 101 13.20 10.83 -4.92
N PHE A 102 12.98 9.79 -5.73
CA PHE A 102 11.67 9.55 -6.35
C PHE A 102 10.75 8.77 -5.41
N ASN A 103 9.89 9.45 -4.67
CA ASN A 103 9.04 8.81 -3.66
C ASN A 103 7.76 8.20 -4.26
N ARG A 104 7.40 8.53 -5.50
CA ARG A 104 6.15 8.07 -6.13
C ARG A 104 6.39 7.31 -7.43
N TYR A 105 5.56 6.28 -7.66
CA TYR A 105 5.64 5.48 -8.89
C TYR A 105 5.42 6.30 -10.16
N HIS A 106 4.52 7.29 -10.14
CA HIS A 106 4.31 8.11 -11.33
C HIS A 106 5.51 9.01 -11.63
N GLU A 107 6.24 9.51 -10.62
CA GLU A 107 7.45 10.33 -10.82
C GLU A 107 8.55 9.49 -11.47
N LEU A 108 8.75 8.26 -10.98
CA LEU A 108 9.62 7.25 -11.57
C LEU A 108 9.23 6.96 -13.03
N GLY A 109 7.94 6.76 -13.28
CA GLY A 109 7.40 6.53 -14.61
C GLY A 109 7.64 7.71 -15.54
N GLN A 110 7.43 8.93 -15.06
CA GLN A 110 7.64 10.17 -15.80
C GLN A 110 9.12 10.39 -16.14
N HIS A 111 10.02 10.00 -15.23
CA HIS A 111 11.45 10.05 -15.48
C HIS A 111 11.89 8.99 -16.51
N ALA A 112 11.38 7.76 -16.44
CA ALA A 112 11.78 6.67 -17.33
C ALA A 112 11.13 6.73 -18.73
N PHE A 113 9.86 7.13 -18.83
CA PHE A 113 9.07 7.09 -20.07
C PHE A 113 8.68 8.47 -20.60
N GLY A 114 9.02 9.54 -19.88
CA GLY A 114 8.64 10.92 -20.19
C GLY A 114 7.38 11.39 -19.46
N GLU A 115 7.25 12.70 -19.30
CA GLU A 115 6.28 13.36 -18.40
C GLU A 115 4.81 12.98 -18.62
N LYS A 116 4.39 12.79 -19.88
CA LYS A 116 3.00 12.41 -20.22
C LYS A 116 2.85 10.90 -20.29
N LEU A 117 3.75 10.21 -20.98
CA LEU A 117 3.61 8.77 -21.25
C LEU A 117 3.79 7.95 -19.97
N GLY A 118 4.73 8.33 -19.11
CA GLY A 118 4.93 7.69 -17.80
C GLY A 118 3.71 7.77 -16.90
N LEU A 119 3.07 8.95 -16.84
CA LEU A 119 1.86 9.14 -16.05
C LEU A 119 0.68 8.31 -16.57
N TRP A 120 0.47 8.29 -17.89
CA TRP A 120 -0.61 7.51 -18.53
C TRP A 120 -0.43 6.00 -18.46
N ILE A 121 0.80 5.50 -18.26
CA ILE A 121 1.06 4.07 -18.09
C ILE A 121 0.95 3.67 -16.61
N VAL A 122 1.63 4.40 -15.72
CA VAL A 122 1.77 4.00 -14.32
C VAL A 122 0.51 4.22 -13.52
N VAL A 123 -0.18 5.36 -13.70
CA VAL A 123 -1.35 5.70 -12.88
C VAL A 123 -2.52 4.74 -13.11
N PRO A 124 -2.92 4.41 -14.37
CA PRO A 124 -3.99 3.45 -14.58
C PRO A 124 -3.66 2.06 -14.03
N GLN A 125 -2.42 1.60 -14.18
CA GLN A 125 -1.98 0.33 -13.62
C GLN A 125 -2.08 0.31 -12.09
N GLN A 126 -1.61 1.38 -11.44
CA GLN A 126 -1.70 1.52 -9.98
C GLN A 126 -3.16 1.53 -9.51
N LEU A 127 -4.04 2.25 -10.20
CA LEU A 127 -5.47 2.30 -9.87
C LEU A 127 -6.16 0.94 -10.03
N VAL A 128 -5.87 0.21 -11.12
CA VAL A 128 -6.45 -1.12 -11.35
C VAL A 128 -6.04 -2.10 -10.25
N VAL A 129 -4.76 -2.09 -9.86
CA VAL A 129 -4.26 -2.95 -8.78
C VAL A 129 -4.89 -2.57 -7.45
N GLU A 130 -4.92 -1.29 -7.09
CA GLU A 130 -5.47 -0.82 -5.82
C GLU A 130 -6.97 -1.15 -5.68
N VAL A 131 -7.77 -0.81 -6.69
CA VAL A 131 -9.21 -1.09 -6.69
C VAL A 131 -9.47 -2.60 -6.65
N GLY A 132 -8.68 -3.39 -7.38
CA GLY A 132 -8.76 -4.85 -7.35
C GLY A 132 -8.47 -5.41 -5.97
N VAL A 133 -7.42 -4.93 -5.32
CA VAL A 133 -7.03 -5.30 -3.97
C VAL A 133 -8.13 -4.95 -2.98
N ASP A 134 -8.65 -3.72 -3.02
CA ASP A 134 -9.75 -3.27 -2.15
C ASP A 134 -10.98 -4.18 -2.22
N ILE A 135 -11.41 -4.54 -3.43
CA ILE A 135 -12.56 -5.45 -3.63
C ILE A 135 -12.27 -6.81 -2.98
N VAL A 136 -11.09 -7.38 -3.20
CA VAL A 136 -10.69 -8.67 -2.63
C VAL A 136 -10.65 -8.60 -1.10
N TYR A 137 -10.16 -7.50 -0.53
CA TYR A 137 -10.14 -7.27 0.91
C TYR A 137 -11.55 -7.18 1.49
N MET A 138 -12.47 -6.45 0.85
CA MET A 138 -13.87 -6.35 1.31
C MET A 138 -14.56 -7.71 1.32
N VAL A 139 -14.38 -8.51 0.27
CA VAL A 139 -14.98 -9.85 0.17
C VAL A 139 -14.37 -10.81 1.20
N THR A 140 -13.05 -10.79 1.36
CA THR A 140 -12.33 -11.67 2.30
C THR A 140 -12.65 -11.32 3.76
N GLY A 141 -12.71 -10.03 4.09
CA GLY A 141 -13.15 -9.54 5.38
C GLY A 141 -14.59 -9.95 5.71
N GLY A 142 -15.53 -9.76 4.77
CA GLY A 142 -16.91 -10.20 4.93
C GLY A 142 -17.06 -11.72 5.10
N LYS A 143 -16.28 -12.53 4.36
CA LYS A 143 -16.25 -13.99 4.55
C LYS A 143 -15.74 -14.38 5.93
N SER A 144 -14.73 -13.67 6.43
CA SER A 144 -14.15 -13.92 7.76
C SER A 144 -15.15 -13.58 8.86
N LEU A 145 -15.85 -12.44 8.77
CA LEU A 145 -16.93 -12.07 9.69
C LEU A 145 -18.07 -13.08 9.69
N LYS A 146 -18.48 -13.56 8.51
CA LYS A 146 -19.51 -14.62 8.42
C LYS A 146 -19.08 -15.88 9.16
N LYS A 147 -17.85 -16.36 8.91
CA LYS A 147 -17.33 -17.55 9.61
C LYS A 147 -17.28 -17.35 11.13
N PHE A 148 -16.88 -16.17 11.59
CA PHE A 148 -16.86 -15.85 13.01
C PHE A 148 -18.26 -15.86 13.63
N HIS A 149 -19.24 -15.27 12.94
CA HIS A 149 -20.65 -15.34 13.34
C HIS A 149 -21.15 -16.77 13.42
N ASP A 150 -20.86 -17.60 12.42
CA ASP A 150 -21.30 -19.00 12.35
C ASP A 150 -20.68 -19.87 13.48
N ILE A 151 -19.48 -19.51 13.97
CA ILE A 151 -18.83 -20.19 15.11
C ILE A 151 -19.49 -19.80 16.44
N ILE A 152 -19.85 -18.53 16.62
CA ILE A 152 -20.41 -18.03 17.89
C ILE A 152 -21.90 -18.34 18.02
N CYS A 153 -22.63 -18.30 16.92
CA CYS A 153 -24.06 -18.58 16.91
C CYS A 153 -24.39 -19.73 15.95
N THR A 154 -24.29 -20.96 16.47
CA THR A 154 -24.57 -22.19 15.72
C THR A 154 -26.05 -22.38 15.35
N ASP A 155 -26.99 -21.78 16.12
CA ASP A 155 -28.44 -21.89 15.89
C ASP A 155 -29.06 -20.60 15.32
N CYS A 156 -28.24 -19.64 14.85
CA CYS A 156 -28.73 -18.42 14.24
C CYS A 156 -29.26 -18.66 12.82
N LYS A 157 -30.21 -17.81 12.40
CA LYS A 157 -30.68 -17.77 11.01
C LYS A 157 -29.50 -17.47 10.08
N GLU A 158 -29.39 -18.23 8.98
CA GLU A 158 -28.38 -17.96 7.96
C GLU A 158 -28.58 -16.57 7.35
N ILE A 159 -27.55 -15.72 7.51
CA ILE A 159 -27.49 -14.40 6.91
C ILE A 159 -26.63 -14.47 5.64
N LYS A 160 -27.08 -13.80 4.57
CA LYS A 160 -26.34 -13.76 3.30
C LYS A 160 -25.00 -13.05 3.47
N LEU A 161 -23.96 -13.57 2.81
CA LEU A 161 -22.60 -13.00 2.83
C LEU A 161 -22.56 -11.51 2.49
N THR A 162 -23.43 -11.05 1.58
CA THR A 162 -23.54 -9.63 1.18
C THR A 162 -23.73 -8.70 2.38
N TYR A 163 -24.51 -9.10 3.39
CA TYR A 163 -24.70 -8.26 4.58
C TYR A 163 -23.42 -8.14 5.41
N PHE A 164 -22.65 -9.22 5.56
CA PHE A 164 -21.36 -9.17 6.25
C PHE A 164 -20.33 -8.31 5.51
N ILE A 165 -20.32 -8.35 4.17
CA ILE A 165 -19.49 -7.45 3.35
C ILE A 165 -19.92 -5.99 3.57
N MET A 166 -21.22 -5.70 3.57
CA MET A 166 -21.72 -4.34 3.83
C MET A 166 -21.36 -3.84 5.23
N ILE A 167 -21.43 -4.69 6.26
CA ILE A 167 -21.00 -4.35 7.62
C ILE A 167 -19.50 -4.01 7.63
N PHE A 168 -18.67 -4.87 7.02
CA PHE A 168 -17.22 -4.65 6.93
C PHE A 168 -16.88 -3.36 6.17
N ALA A 169 -17.55 -3.10 5.05
CA ALA A 169 -17.40 -1.89 4.26
C ALA A 169 -17.84 -0.63 5.03
N SER A 170 -18.93 -0.72 5.82
CA SER A 170 -19.41 0.40 6.64
C SER A 170 -18.36 0.81 7.67
N VAL A 171 -17.70 -0.15 8.31
CA VAL A 171 -16.60 0.12 9.25
C VAL A 171 -15.43 0.81 8.53
N HIS A 172 -15.02 0.31 7.36
CA HIS A 172 -13.94 0.92 6.57
C HIS A 172 -14.29 2.33 6.11
N PHE A 173 -15.54 2.57 5.72
CA PHE A 173 -16.03 3.89 5.35
C PHE A 173 -15.94 4.88 6.51
N VAL A 174 -16.30 4.48 7.74
CA VAL A 174 -16.13 5.35 8.90
C VAL A 174 -14.65 5.61 9.19
N LEU A 175 -13.81 4.57 9.07
CA LEU A 175 -12.36 4.70 9.27
C LEU A 175 -11.69 5.60 8.20
N SER A 176 -12.19 5.60 6.95
CA SER A 176 -11.63 6.46 5.89
C SER A 176 -11.86 7.94 6.12
N HIS A 177 -12.83 8.31 6.98
CA HIS A 177 -13.07 9.68 7.39
C HIS A 177 -12.15 10.14 8.51
N LEU A 178 -11.31 9.27 9.08
CA LEU A 178 -10.30 9.66 10.08
C LEU A 178 -9.05 10.19 9.36
N PRO A 179 -8.77 11.51 9.42
CA PRO A 179 -7.73 12.13 8.60
C PRO A 179 -6.30 11.91 9.12
N ASN A 180 -6.10 11.15 10.21
CA ASN A 180 -4.81 11.05 10.88
C ASN A 180 -4.54 9.64 11.42
N ILE A 181 -3.36 9.11 11.11
CA ILE A 181 -2.81 7.84 11.61
C ILE A 181 -2.75 7.81 13.15
N ASN A 182 -2.60 8.98 13.80
CA ASN A 182 -2.68 9.13 15.27
C ASN A 182 -4.08 8.82 15.84
N SER A 183 -5.14 8.92 15.04
CA SER A 183 -6.50 8.52 15.47
C SER A 183 -6.68 6.99 15.38
N ILE A 184 -6.04 6.37 14.38
CA ILE A 184 -6.02 4.92 14.20
C ILE A 184 -5.20 4.23 15.31
N SER A 185 -4.16 4.88 15.86
CA SER A 185 -3.45 4.33 17.03
C SER A 185 -4.37 4.14 18.24
N GLY A 186 -5.43 4.94 18.40
CA GLY A 186 -6.44 4.73 19.45
C GLY A 186 -7.28 3.49 19.21
N VAL A 187 -7.68 3.24 17.97
CA VAL A 187 -8.39 2.00 17.56
C VAL A 187 -7.49 0.78 17.71
N SER A 188 -6.21 0.90 17.34
CA SER A 188 -5.21 -0.15 17.51
C SER A 188 -4.94 -0.46 18.99
N LEU A 189 -4.89 0.56 19.85
CA LEU A 189 -4.77 0.38 21.31
C LEU A 189 -5.99 -0.37 21.87
N ALA A 190 -7.21 0.00 21.46
CA ALA A 190 -8.43 -0.70 21.87
C ALA A 190 -8.44 -2.16 21.40
N ALA A 191 -8.03 -2.41 20.16
CA ALA A 191 -7.89 -3.76 19.62
C ALA A 191 -6.85 -4.58 20.40
N ALA A 192 -5.68 -4.00 20.69
CA ALA A 192 -4.63 -4.65 21.48
C ALA A 192 -5.09 -4.99 22.90
N VAL A 193 -5.81 -4.08 23.56
CA VAL A 193 -6.42 -4.33 24.87
C VAL A 193 -7.44 -5.46 24.79
N MET A 194 -8.29 -5.50 23.77
CA MET A 194 -9.23 -6.61 23.56
C MET A 194 -8.48 -7.94 23.36
N SER A 195 -7.47 -8.00 22.50
CA SER A 195 -6.67 -9.22 22.30
C SER A 195 -6.00 -9.72 23.59
N LEU A 196 -5.46 -8.81 24.41
CA LEU A 196 -4.87 -9.14 25.72
C LEU A 196 -5.91 -9.62 26.74
N ARG A 197 -7.17 -9.18 26.64
CA ARG A 197 -8.27 -9.66 27.50
C ARG A 197 -8.79 -11.04 27.10
N TYR A 198 -8.65 -11.44 25.85
CA TYR A 198 -9.00 -12.78 25.39
C TYR A 198 -7.94 -13.84 25.72
N MET A 199 -6.65 -13.47 25.86
CA MET A 199 -5.57 -14.42 26.21
C MET A 199 -5.74 -15.15 27.55
N PRO A 200 -6.20 -14.53 28.66
CA PRO A 200 -6.39 -15.23 29.93
C PRO A 200 -7.71 -16.00 30.07
N SER A 201 -8.56 -16.06 29.03
CA SER A 201 -9.84 -16.78 29.05
C SER A 201 -9.84 -18.10 28.23
N ILE A 202 -8.65 -18.53 27.77
CA ILE A 202 -8.35 -19.84 27.20
C ILE A 202 -7.36 -20.52 28.13
#